data_AF-A0A2R6HAF9-F1
#
_entry.id   AF-A0A2R6HAF9-F1
#
_cell.length_a   1.000
_cell.length_b   1.000
_cell.length_c   1.000
_cell.angle_alpha   90.00
_cell.angle_beta   90.00
_cell.angle_gamma   90.00
#
_symmetry.space_group_name_H-M   'P 1'
#
loop_
_entity.id
_entity.type
_entity.pdbx_description
1 polymer ?
#
loop_
_entity_poly.entity_id
_entity_poly.type
_entity_poly.pdbx_seq_one_letter_code
_entity_poly.pdbx_strand_id
1 'polypeptide(L)'
;MVLGTHEENDGTSNVVFGTDAVQIDGNIEVSGTKHFVEAVSTDAGRREVVYTAPEAPVARTETSGVAQLEDGRAEISLPDHFRMVTDEDEELLVQTTPYAADSRGLAVVEHSVRRLVIEDRDGTGDYEFAYTVKGTREGHAQKEVVRSPIDRE
;
A
#
# COMPACT_ATOMS: atom_id res chain seq x y z
N MET A 1 -25.42 -20.45 5.30
CA MET A 1 -26.53 -20.21 4.35
C MET A 1 -25.92 -19.56 3.13
N VAL A 2 -25.99 -20.21 1.97
CA VAL A 2 -25.53 -19.62 0.71
C VAL A 2 -26.71 -18.86 0.12
N LEU A 3 -26.55 -17.55 -0.09
CA LEU A 3 -27.64 -16.67 -0.56
C LEU A 3 -27.87 -16.79 -2.08
N GLY A 4 -26.93 -17.36 -2.82
CA GLY A 4 -27.07 -17.71 -4.23
C GLY A 4 -25.75 -18.24 -4.81
N THR A 5 -25.84 -19.23 -5.68
CA THR A 5 -24.76 -19.62 -6.59
C THR A 5 -25.18 -19.18 -7.99
N HIS A 6 -24.29 -18.51 -8.71
CA HIS A 6 -24.52 -18.12 -10.10
C HIS A 6 -23.50 -18.85 -10.96
N GLU A 7 -23.98 -19.83 -11.73
CA GLU A 7 -23.19 -20.55 -12.74
C GLU A 7 -23.74 -20.19 -14.11
N GLU A 8 -22.88 -19.71 -15.00
CA GLU A 8 -23.22 -19.48 -16.41
C GLU A 8 -22.43 -20.42 -17.31
N ASN A 9 -23.10 -20.88 -18.37
CA ASN A 9 -22.59 -21.86 -19.32
C ASN A 9 -21.92 -21.23 -20.55
N ASP A 10 -21.85 -19.89 -20.67
CA ASP A 10 -21.46 -19.17 -21.90
C ASP A 10 -20.33 -18.13 -21.74
N GLY A 11 -19.64 -18.13 -20.60
CA GLY A 11 -18.27 -17.63 -20.50
C GLY A 11 -18.07 -16.20 -20.00
N THR A 12 -19.11 -15.44 -19.64
CA THR A 12 -18.95 -14.18 -18.86
C THR A 12 -20.22 -13.79 -18.10
N SER A 13 -20.17 -13.89 -16.76
CA SER A 13 -21.20 -13.34 -15.87
C SER A 13 -20.86 -11.95 -15.38
N ASN A 14 -21.85 -11.06 -15.44
CA ASN A 14 -21.77 -9.74 -14.81
C ASN A 14 -22.73 -9.68 -13.61
N VAL A 15 -22.17 -9.57 -12.41
CA VAL A 15 -22.96 -9.31 -11.19
C VAL A 15 -22.84 -7.83 -10.84
N VAL A 16 -23.97 -7.12 -10.88
CA VAL A 16 -24.03 -5.69 -10.54
C VAL A 16 -24.70 -5.55 -9.17
N PHE A 17 -23.94 -5.07 -8.19
CA PHE A 17 -24.48 -4.65 -6.90
C PHE A 17 -24.97 -3.20 -7.02
N GLY A 18 -26.04 -2.83 -6.29
CA GLY A 18 -26.68 -1.52 -6.34
C GLY A 18 -25.79 -0.36 -5.85
N THR A 19 -26.41 0.76 -5.48
CA THR A 19 -25.66 2.00 -5.18
C THR A 19 -24.85 1.91 -3.89
N ASP A 20 -23.68 2.53 -3.90
CA ASP A 20 -22.73 2.79 -2.80
C ASP A 20 -21.56 1.80 -2.66
N ALA A 21 -21.69 0.77 -1.82
CA ALA A 21 -20.54 -0.03 -1.39
C ALA A 21 -20.82 -1.54 -1.36
N VAL A 22 -19.79 -2.31 -1.69
CA VAL A 22 -19.73 -3.76 -1.45
C VAL A 22 -18.86 -4.00 -0.22
N GLN A 23 -19.45 -4.52 0.86
CA GLN A 23 -18.72 -4.92 2.07
C GLN A 23 -18.67 -6.44 2.15
N ILE A 24 -17.46 -6.98 2.35
CA ILE A 24 -17.21 -8.42 2.42
C ILE A 24 -16.49 -8.70 3.73
N ASP A 25 -17.11 -9.54 4.56
CA ASP A 25 -16.48 -10.12 5.74
C ASP A 25 -15.76 -11.41 5.31
N GLY A 26 -14.48 -11.26 4.92
CA GLY A 26 -13.65 -12.35 4.41
C GLY A 26 -12.70 -11.92 3.29
N ASN A 27 -12.16 -12.92 2.59
CA ASN A 27 -11.23 -12.70 1.48
C ASN A 27 -11.95 -12.68 0.13
N ILE A 28 -11.37 -11.94 -0.81
CA ILE A 28 -11.74 -11.99 -2.23
C ILE A 28 -10.56 -12.61 -2.98
N GLU A 29 -10.81 -13.71 -3.69
CA GLU A 29 -9.83 -14.29 -4.61
C GLU A 29 -10.18 -13.89 -6.05
N VAL A 30 -9.22 -13.31 -6.78
CA VAL A 30 -9.41 -12.80 -8.14
C VAL A 30 -8.33 -13.40 -9.04
N SER A 31 -8.72 -14.03 -10.15
CA SER A 31 -7.79 -14.51 -11.19
C SER A 31 -7.43 -13.44 -12.22
N GLY A 32 -8.31 -12.44 -12.38
CA GLY A 32 -8.08 -11.24 -13.19
C GLY A 32 -7.49 -10.08 -12.39
N THR A 33 -7.87 -8.85 -12.77
CA THR A 33 -7.37 -7.61 -12.17
C THR A 33 -8.44 -6.92 -11.32
N LYS A 34 -8.01 -6.17 -10.30
CA LYS A 34 -8.88 -5.27 -9.52
C LYS A 34 -8.71 -3.84 -10.03
N HIS A 35 -9.74 -3.27 -10.63
CA HIS A 35 -9.69 -1.91 -11.16
C HIS A 35 -10.46 -0.91 -10.29
N PHE A 36 -9.95 0.32 -10.22
CA PHE A 36 -10.73 1.51 -9.90
C PHE A 36 -10.93 2.31 -11.19
N VAL A 37 -12.17 2.72 -11.45
CA VAL A 37 -12.56 3.44 -12.67
C VAL A 37 -13.16 4.78 -12.27
N GLU A 38 -12.62 5.85 -12.84
CA GLU A 38 -13.15 7.21 -12.65
C GLU A 38 -13.45 7.87 -14.01
N ALA A 39 -14.63 8.47 -14.12
CA ALA A 39 -14.98 9.28 -15.27
C ALA A 39 -14.45 10.71 -15.08
N VAL A 40 -13.57 11.16 -15.99
CA VAL A 40 -12.93 12.48 -15.93
C VAL A 40 -13.23 13.32 -17.18
N SER A 41 -13.06 14.63 -17.05
CA SER A 41 -13.09 15.56 -18.19
C SER A 41 -11.66 15.88 -18.63
N THR A 42 -11.39 15.75 -19.92
CA THR A 42 -10.11 16.10 -20.56
C THR A 42 -10.34 17.07 -21.71
N ASP A 43 -9.27 17.66 -22.26
CA ASP A 43 -9.36 18.52 -23.44
C ASP A 43 -9.96 17.80 -24.67
N ALA A 44 -9.84 16.48 -24.74
CA ALA A 44 -10.43 15.65 -25.79
C ALA A 44 -11.86 15.17 -25.47
N GLY A 45 -12.47 15.68 -24.40
CA GLY A 45 -13.79 15.32 -23.89
C GLY A 45 -13.77 14.33 -22.72
N ARG A 46 -14.94 13.76 -22.40
CA ARG A 46 -15.11 12.81 -21.30
C ARG A 46 -14.37 11.50 -21.58
N ARG A 47 -13.66 10.97 -20.59
CA ARG A 47 -12.92 9.70 -20.66
C ARG A 47 -13.08 8.91 -19.37
N GLU A 48 -12.84 7.62 -19.44
CA GLU A 48 -12.64 6.78 -18.26
C GLU A 48 -11.15 6.60 -18.03
N VAL A 49 -10.76 6.72 -16.76
CA VAL A 49 -9.41 6.47 -16.29
C VAL A 49 -9.48 5.22 -15.44
N VAL A 50 -8.76 4.18 -15.86
CA VAL A 50 -8.82 2.85 -15.27
C VAL A 50 -7.46 2.55 -14.65
N TYR A 51 -7.39 2.54 -13.32
CA TYR A 51 -6.20 2.14 -12.57
C TYR A 51 -6.36 0.72 -12.04
N THR A 52 -5.24 0.00 -11.94
CA THR A 52 -5.20 -1.36 -11.38
C THR A 52 -4.58 -1.32 -9.99
N ALA A 53 -5.22 -1.97 -9.02
CA ALA A 53 -4.70 -2.08 -7.65
C ALA A 53 -3.38 -2.88 -7.63
N PRO A 54 -2.38 -2.45 -6.83
CA PRO A 54 -1.14 -3.21 -6.66
C PRO A 54 -1.37 -4.59 -6.02
N GLU A 55 -0.63 -5.60 -6.51
CA GLU A 55 -0.57 -6.94 -5.92
C GLU A 55 0.78 -7.13 -5.22
N ALA A 56 0.76 -7.63 -3.98
CA ALA A 56 1.95 -7.90 -3.19
C ALA A 56 1.90 -9.33 -2.62
N PRO A 57 3.07 -9.95 -2.34
CA PRO A 57 3.13 -11.28 -1.73
C PRO A 57 2.52 -11.32 -0.32
N VAL A 58 2.43 -10.17 0.36
CA VAL A 58 1.82 -10.00 1.69
C VAL A 58 0.83 -8.84 1.68
N ALA A 59 -0.12 -8.85 2.62
CA ALA A 59 -1.01 -7.70 2.81
C ALA A 59 -0.19 -6.54 3.40
N ARG A 60 0.05 -5.50 2.60
CA ARG A 60 0.87 -4.35 3.00
C ARG A 60 0.05 -3.28 3.74
N THR A 61 0.66 -2.71 4.76
CA THR A 61 0.30 -1.39 5.29
C THR A 61 1.27 -0.37 4.72
N GLU A 62 0.82 0.87 4.48
CA GLU A 62 1.67 1.92 3.93
C GLU A 62 1.32 3.27 4.52
N THR A 63 2.34 4.07 4.83
CA THR A 63 2.21 5.50 5.13
C THR A 63 3.35 6.24 4.48
N SER A 64 3.08 7.45 4.00
CA SER A 64 4.07 8.29 3.33
C SER A 64 3.93 9.75 3.78
N GLY A 65 5.00 10.50 3.65
CA GLY A 65 5.00 11.92 3.98
C GLY A 65 6.24 12.63 3.47
N VAL A 66 6.34 13.91 3.83
CA VAL A 66 7.53 14.74 3.65
C VAL A 66 7.96 15.21 5.03
N ALA A 67 9.27 15.20 5.28
CA ALA A 67 9.86 15.67 6.53
C ALA A 67 11.04 16.60 6.24
N GLN A 68 11.39 17.43 7.21
CA GLN A 68 12.55 18.32 7.18
C GLN A 68 13.70 17.67 7.95
N LEU A 69 14.90 17.65 7.37
CA LEU A 69 16.13 17.48 8.14
C LEU A 69 16.52 18.81 8.78
N GLU A 70 16.84 18.78 10.06
CA GLU A 70 17.40 19.91 10.80
C GLU A 70 18.75 19.46 11.38
N ASP A 71 19.83 20.19 11.09
CA ASP A 71 21.19 19.85 11.50
C ASP A 71 21.57 18.38 11.19
N GLY A 72 21.20 17.91 10.00
CA GLY A 72 21.50 16.56 9.51
C GLY A 72 20.63 15.45 10.11
N ARG A 73 19.56 15.77 10.86
CA ARG A 73 18.71 14.77 11.53
C ARG A 73 17.21 15.09 11.43
N ALA A 74 16.39 14.06 11.31
CA ALA A 74 14.93 14.17 11.38
C ALA A 74 14.35 13.05 12.25
N GLU A 75 13.45 13.41 13.17
CA GLU A 75 12.65 12.46 13.95
C GLU A 75 11.18 12.58 13.54
N ILE A 76 10.61 11.49 13.03
CA ILE A 76 9.28 11.47 12.42
C ILE A 76 8.37 10.59 13.26
N SER A 77 7.29 11.16 13.80
CA SER A 77 6.21 10.37 14.42
C SER A 77 5.28 9.84 13.35
N LEU A 78 5.10 8.51 13.30
CA LEU A 78 4.17 7.88 12.36
C LEU A 78 2.72 7.98 12.88
N PRO A 79 1.71 7.99 11.99
CA PRO A 79 0.31 8.06 12.41
C PRO A 79 -0.10 6.91 13.32
N ASP A 80 -0.89 7.21 14.35
CA ASP A 80 -1.34 6.24 15.35
C ASP A 80 -2.06 5.03 14.75
N HIS A 81 -2.83 5.22 13.68
CA HIS A 81 -3.52 4.13 13.01
C HIS A 81 -2.57 3.16 12.29
N PHE A 82 -1.36 3.60 11.91
CA PHE A 82 -0.37 2.72 11.26
C PHE A 82 0.05 1.60 12.21
N ARG A 83 0.36 1.90 13.48
CA ARG A 83 0.68 0.88 14.50
C ARG A 83 -0.51 -0.02 14.87
N MET A 84 -1.75 0.41 14.65
CA MET A 84 -2.93 -0.38 15.01
C MET A 84 -3.17 -1.55 14.06
N VAL A 85 -2.59 -1.48 12.85
CA VAL A 85 -2.85 -2.45 11.78
C VAL A 85 -1.57 -3.05 11.21
N THR A 86 -0.40 -2.67 11.71
CA THR A 86 0.90 -3.15 11.21
C THR A 86 1.54 -4.04 12.26
N ASP A 87 1.97 -5.23 11.83
CA ASP A 87 2.70 -6.19 12.62
C ASP A 87 4.05 -5.60 13.06
N GLU A 88 4.29 -5.51 14.37
CA GLU A 88 5.52 -4.92 14.93
C GLU A 88 6.68 -5.91 15.02
N ASP A 89 6.42 -7.21 14.84
CA ASP A 89 7.45 -8.26 14.82
C ASP A 89 8.04 -8.45 13.39
N GLU A 90 7.34 -7.95 12.36
CA GLU A 90 7.76 -8.00 10.96
C GLU A 90 8.61 -6.78 10.54
N GLU A 91 9.51 -6.99 9.56
CA GLU A 91 10.40 -5.94 9.09
C GLU A 91 9.68 -4.82 8.32
N LEU A 92 9.97 -3.57 8.68
CA LEU A 92 9.51 -2.40 7.96
C LEU A 92 10.45 -2.05 6.80
N LEU A 93 9.88 -1.75 5.65
CA LEU A 93 10.61 -1.21 4.50
C LEU A 93 10.44 0.30 4.47
N VAL A 94 11.52 1.02 4.70
CA VAL A 94 11.55 2.49 4.67
C VAL A 94 12.34 2.94 3.45
N GLN A 95 11.70 3.70 2.56
CA GLN A 95 12.34 4.35 1.43
C GLN A 95 12.30 5.86 1.63
N THR A 96 13.44 6.52 1.46
CA THR A 96 13.55 7.98 1.53
C THR A 96 14.00 8.55 0.18
N THR A 97 13.65 9.80 -0.09
CA THR A 97 14.06 10.52 -1.31
C THR A 97 14.35 11.99 -0.97
N PRO A 98 15.62 12.41 -0.96
CA PRO A 98 15.98 13.79 -0.66
C PRO A 98 15.52 14.73 -1.78
N TYR A 99 15.08 15.94 -1.42
CA TYR A 99 14.78 17.03 -2.36
C TYR A 99 15.92 18.03 -2.51
N ALA A 100 17.13 17.67 -2.05
CA ALA A 100 18.36 18.43 -2.22
C ALA A 100 19.30 17.73 -3.22
N ALA A 101 19.76 18.46 -4.24
CA ALA A 101 20.61 17.93 -5.31
C ALA A 101 22.05 17.62 -4.84
N ASP A 102 22.50 18.29 -3.78
CA ASP A 102 23.79 18.14 -3.14
C ASP A 102 23.80 17.08 -2.02
N SER A 103 22.63 16.50 -1.70
CA SER A 103 22.52 15.38 -0.75
C SER A 103 23.48 14.24 -1.11
N ARG A 104 24.23 13.74 -0.11
CA ARG A 104 25.07 12.53 -0.23
C ARG A 104 24.33 11.25 0.16
N GLY A 105 23.02 11.35 0.35
CA GLY A 105 22.14 10.26 0.72
C GLY A 105 21.71 10.33 2.19
N LEU A 106 20.62 9.63 2.45
CA LEU A 106 19.97 9.53 3.76
C LEU A 106 20.17 8.13 4.32
N ALA A 107 20.26 8.01 5.64
CA ALA A 107 20.27 6.76 6.37
C ALA A 107 19.09 6.69 7.33
N VAL A 108 18.36 5.58 7.31
CA VAL A 108 17.36 5.25 8.34
C VAL A 108 18.12 4.62 9.50
N VAL A 109 18.31 5.35 10.59
CA VAL A 109 19.10 4.88 11.75
C VAL A 109 18.23 4.28 12.86
N GLU A 110 16.94 4.61 12.86
CA GLU A 110 15.94 3.96 13.68
C GLU A 110 14.61 3.86 12.91
N HIS A 111 13.92 2.73 13.03
CA HIS A 111 12.58 2.56 12.50
C HIS A 111 11.72 1.63 13.37
N SER A 112 10.47 2.01 13.55
CA SER A 112 9.43 1.22 14.20
C SER A 112 8.07 1.62 13.65
N VAL A 113 7.00 0.91 14.04
CA VAL A 113 5.62 1.29 13.69
C VAL A 113 5.19 2.62 14.31
N ARG A 114 5.99 3.21 15.21
CA ARG A 114 5.70 4.46 15.92
C ARG A 114 6.51 5.65 15.42
N ARG A 115 7.76 5.43 15.02
CA ARG A 115 8.68 6.51 14.62
C ARG A 115 9.77 6.07 13.67
N LEU A 116 10.31 7.05 12.95
CA LEU A 116 11.55 6.96 12.18
C LEU A 116 12.57 7.96 12.71
N VAL A 117 13.85 7.62 12.63
CA VAL A 117 14.96 8.56 12.75
C VAL A 117 15.80 8.46 11.47
N ILE A 118 15.94 9.59 10.79
CA ILE A 118 16.66 9.72 9.53
C ILE A 118 17.84 10.66 9.74
N GLU A 119 19.00 10.28 9.21
CA GLU A 119 20.21 11.10 9.24
C GLU A 119 20.76 11.34 7.83
N ASP A 120 21.27 12.55 7.61
CA ASP A 120 22.05 12.90 6.44
C ASP A 120 23.46 12.32 6.53
N ARG A 121 23.98 11.76 5.42
CA ARG A 121 25.31 11.14 5.43
C ARG A 121 26.47 12.12 5.62
N ASP A 122 26.28 13.38 5.25
CA ASP A 122 27.25 14.44 5.51
C ASP A 122 27.06 15.07 6.91
N GLY A 123 26.00 14.69 7.62
CA GLY A 123 25.71 15.09 9.00
C GLY A 123 25.37 16.57 9.19
N THR A 124 25.16 17.31 8.10
CA THR A 124 24.91 18.77 8.15
C THR A 124 23.78 19.22 7.22
N GLY A 125 23.10 18.27 6.55
CA GLY A 125 21.99 18.56 5.66
C GLY A 125 20.82 19.28 6.34
N ASP A 126 20.29 20.30 5.67
CA ASP A 126 19.09 21.05 6.06
C ASP A 126 18.19 21.16 4.82
N TYR A 127 17.31 20.18 4.63
CA TYR A 127 16.46 20.05 3.45
C TYR A 127 15.28 19.10 3.67
N GLU A 128 14.25 19.24 2.83
CA GLU A 128 13.10 18.33 2.81
C GLU A 128 13.42 17.00 2.12
N PHE A 129 12.76 15.93 2.56
CA PHE A 129 12.77 14.64 1.89
C PHE A 129 11.42 13.96 2.01
N ALA A 130 11.04 13.20 0.99
CA ALA A 130 9.90 12.30 1.07
C ALA A 130 10.30 10.97 1.71
N TYR A 131 9.35 10.34 2.39
CA TYR A 131 9.49 8.97 2.88
C TYR A 131 8.24 8.15 2.59
N THR A 132 8.43 6.84 2.41
CA THR A 132 7.38 5.83 2.41
C THR A 132 7.79 4.70 3.34
N VAL A 133 6.89 4.31 4.24
CA VAL A 133 7.05 3.17 5.14
C VAL A 133 6.04 2.11 4.74
N LYS A 134 6.52 0.90 4.48
CA LYS A 134 5.68 -0.27 4.23
C LYS A 134 5.89 -1.30 5.31
N GLY A 135 4.80 -1.76 5.91
CA GLY A 135 4.80 -2.88 6.86
C GLY A 135 4.00 -4.06 6.34
N THR A 136 3.98 -5.12 7.13
CA THR A 136 3.06 -6.25 6.97
C THR A 136 1.85 -6.01 7.85
N ARG A 137 0.64 -6.27 7.34
CA ARG A 137 -0.59 -6.09 8.12
C ARG A 137 -0.66 -7.13 9.24
N GLU A 138 -1.04 -6.68 10.43
CA GLU A 138 -1.20 -7.51 11.63
C GLU A 138 -2.05 -8.76 11.33
N GLY A 139 -1.55 -9.93 11.69
CA GLY A 139 -2.20 -11.22 11.43
C GLY A 139 -2.13 -11.72 9.99
N HIS A 140 -1.35 -11.08 9.10
CA HIS A 140 -1.22 -11.45 7.68
C HIS A 140 0.22 -11.71 7.21
N ALA A 141 1.16 -11.93 8.14
CA ALA A 141 2.55 -12.28 7.82
C ALA A 141 2.69 -13.67 7.17
N GLN A 142 1.93 -14.65 7.64
CA GLN A 142 2.05 -16.04 7.21
C GLN A 142 1.04 -16.35 6.09
N LYS A 143 1.39 -16.01 4.85
CA LYS A 143 0.60 -16.33 3.65
C LYS A 143 1.38 -17.21 2.69
N GLU A 144 0.81 -18.36 2.30
CA GLU A 144 1.34 -19.17 1.21
C GLU A 144 1.02 -18.51 -0.14
N VAL A 145 2.04 -17.94 -0.78
CA VAL A 145 1.92 -17.23 -2.07
C VAL A 145 1.89 -18.21 -3.25
N VAL A 146 2.62 -19.31 -3.13
CA VAL A 146 2.69 -20.37 -4.14
C VAL A 146 2.07 -21.63 -3.53
N ARG A 147 0.91 -22.03 -4.05
CA ARG A 147 0.13 -23.17 -3.58
C ARG A 147 -0.33 -24.02 -4.76
N SER A 148 -0.72 -25.27 -4.50
CA SER A 148 -1.36 -26.10 -5.52
C SER A 148 -2.63 -25.43 -6.07
N PRO A 149 -2.96 -25.62 -7.35
CA PRO A 149 -4.24 -25.16 -7.90
C PRO A 149 -5.39 -25.70 -7.07
N ILE A 150 -6.40 -24.86 -6.84
CA ILE A 150 -7.68 -25.35 -6.32
C ILE A 150 -8.35 -26.08 -7.49
N ASP A 151 -8.54 -27.38 -7.35
CA ASP A 151 -9.37 -28.16 -8.27
C ASP A 151 -10.80 -27.62 -8.18
N ARG A 152 -11.22 -26.91 -9.23
CA ARG A 152 -12.61 -26.45 -9.38
C ARG A 152 -13.30 -27.48 -10.29
N GLU A 153 -14.16 -28.32 -9.70
CA GLU A 153 -15.09 -29.18 -10.44
C GLU A 153 -16.11 -28.34 -11.22
#